data_AF-A0A7C4QBV3-F1
#
_entry.id   AF-A0A7C4QBV3-F1
#
_cell.length_a   1.000
_cell.length_b   1.000
_cell.length_c   1.000
_cell.angle_alpha   90.00
_cell.angle_beta   90.00
_cell.angle_gamma   90.00
#
_symmetry.space_group_name_H-M   'P 1'
#
loop_
_entity.id
_entity.type
_entity.pdbx_description
1 polymer ?
#
loop_
_entity_poly.entity_id
_entity_poly.type
_entity_poly.pdbx_seq_one_letter_code
_entity_poly.pdbx_strand_id
1 'polypeptide(L)'
;MYLTIINDCNDPLTMNRQVVRAITLFPDYQISSVGVGSFADLEASGVIIDTLDAALGEPGVIFANVAPRHGKAKKWVNGTPFGHIKIGKTHLFATVDGATLSQISKYNLAKTIEVYDIPTVIDSQIKAGKFDANLRDSIINTQFRSYEFLPRVARWYLDNDKLPSETHELKDFLKAPLAVWYIDNFGNCKTTAWASEIGHEPGKILKTQWGEIMCYAKLKDVPNGEAGLTIGSSGLGKKRFVEFVVQGDSAANRYGVKVGDKLFN
;
A
#
# COMPACT_ATOMS: atom_id res chain seq x y z
N MET A 1 -9.13 -1.97 -18.34
CA MET A 1 -8.89 -1.47 -16.96
C MET A 1 -7.89 -2.41 -16.29
N TYR A 2 -7.07 -1.90 -15.37
CA TYR A 2 -6.17 -2.74 -14.59
C TYR A 2 -6.80 -3.05 -13.22
N LEU A 3 -6.43 -4.19 -12.63
CA LEU A 3 -6.67 -4.50 -11.23
C LEU A 3 -5.38 -5.02 -10.62
N THR A 4 -4.87 -4.35 -9.59
CA THR A 4 -3.66 -4.77 -8.88
C THR A 4 -4.00 -5.25 -7.48
N ILE A 5 -3.58 -6.47 -7.14
CA ILE A 5 -3.72 -7.07 -5.81
C ILE A 5 -2.40 -6.92 -5.05
N ILE A 6 -2.40 -6.13 -3.99
CA ILE A 6 -1.28 -5.91 -3.07
C ILE A 6 -1.63 -6.61 -1.75
N ASN A 7 -0.86 -7.64 -1.36
CA ASN A 7 -1.22 -8.43 -0.18
C ASN A 7 0.00 -9.00 0.57
N ASP A 8 -0.07 -9.06 1.89
CA ASP A 8 0.88 -9.75 2.77
C ASP A 8 0.67 -11.29 2.80
N CYS A 9 -0.51 -11.75 2.39
CA CYS A 9 -0.84 -13.16 2.14
C CYS A 9 -0.35 -13.59 0.74
N ASN A 10 0.98 -13.66 0.58
CA ASN A 10 1.63 -13.70 -0.73
C ASN A 10 2.23 -15.06 -1.15
N ASP A 11 2.03 -16.13 -0.38
CA ASP A 11 2.45 -17.46 -0.82
C ASP A 11 1.74 -17.84 -2.13
N PRO A 12 2.37 -18.65 -3.01
CA PRO A 12 1.85 -18.90 -4.35
C PRO A 12 0.42 -19.42 -4.39
N LEU A 13 0.01 -20.26 -3.43
CA LEU A 13 -1.32 -20.85 -3.39
C LEU A 13 -2.36 -19.79 -3.01
N THR A 14 -2.08 -19.04 -1.94
CA THR A 14 -2.95 -17.99 -1.43
C THR A 14 -3.09 -16.84 -2.42
N MET A 15 -2.00 -16.44 -3.08
CA MET A 15 -2.03 -15.43 -4.13
C MET A 15 -2.81 -15.90 -5.36
N ASN A 16 -2.60 -17.15 -5.81
CA ASN A 16 -3.36 -17.71 -6.93
C ASN A 16 -4.87 -17.70 -6.68
N ARG A 17 -5.31 -18.08 -5.47
CA ARG A 17 -6.74 -18.03 -5.12
C ARG A 17 -7.32 -16.62 -5.24
N GLN A 18 -6.57 -15.60 -4.81
CA GLN A 18 -6.99 -14.21 -4.92
C GLN A 18 -7.08 -13.75 -6.38
N VAL A 19 -6.07 -14.08 -7.19
CA VAL A 19 -6.06 -13.77 -8.62
C VAL A 19 -7.24 -14.45 -9.34
N VAL A 20 -7.46 -15.74 -9.14
CA VAL A 20 -8.58 -16.47 -9.73
C VAL A 20 -9.91 -15.82 -9.32
N ARG A 21 -10.07 -15.46 -8.05
CA ARG A 21 -11.29 -14.77 -7.58
C ARG A 21 -11.49 -13.42 -8.26
N ALA A 22 -10.42 -12.65 -8.40
CA ALA A 22 -10.48 -11.35 -9.09
C ALA A 22 -10.85 -11.55 -10.56
N ILE A 23 -10.24 -12.50 -11.28
CA ILE A 23 -10.59 -12.83 -12.68
C ILE A 23 -12.07 -13.20 -12.80
N THR A 24 -12.59 -14.04 -11.89
CA THR A 24 -14.01 -14.45 -11.92
C THR A 24 -14.96 -13.26 -11.74
N LEU A 25 -14.62 -12.29 -10.89
CA LEU A 25 -15.48 -11.12 -10.60
C LEU A 25 -15.23 -9.94 -11.57
N PHE A 26 -14.08 -9.91 -12.21
CA PHE A 26 -13.62 -8.83 -13.08
C PHE A 26 -13.05 -9.39 -14.39
N PRO A 27 -13.88 -10.08 -15.21
CA PRO A 27 -13.39 -10.76 -16.42
C PRO A 27 -12.78 -9.81 -17.46
N ASP A 28 -13.16 -8.53 -17.45
CA ASP A 28 -12.68 -7.51 -18.39
C ASP A 28 -11.45 -6.73 -17.89
N TYR A 29 -10.84 -7.16 -16.78
CA TYR A 29 -9.71 -6.48 -16.16
C TYR A 29 -8.42 -7.27 -16.38
N GLN A 30 -7.33 -6.53 -16.62
CA GLN A 30 -5.99 -7.11 -16.58
C GLN A 30 -5.54 -7.18 -15.12
N ILE A 31 -5.39 -8.39 -14.60
CA ILE A 31 -5.08 -8.63 -13.20
C ILE A 31 -3.57 -8.76 -13.03
N SER A 32 -3.00 -7.97 -12.11
CA SER A 32 -1.63 -8.13 -11.61
C SER A 32 -1.64 -8.31 -10.10
N SER A 33 -0.57 -8.89 -9.55
CA SER A 33 -0.40 -9.02 -8.11
C SER A 33 1.01 -8.66 -7.67
N VAL A 34 1.11 -8.12 -6.47
CA VAL A 34 2.35 -7.77 -5.79
C VAL A 34 2.27 -8.30 -4.36
N GLY A 35 3.15 -9.22 -4.02
CA GLY A 35 3.33 -9.67 -2.64
C GLY A 35 4.15 -8.66 -1.87
N VAL A 36 3.69 -8.27 -0.68
CA VAL A 36 4.50 -7.49 0.29
C VAL A 36 4.88 -8.37 1.47
N GLY A 37 5.85 -7.95 2.28
CA GLY A 37 6.25 -8.68 3.48
C GLY A 37 5.11 -8.87 4.47
N SER A 38 5.23 -9.89 5.35
CA SER A 38 4.27 -10.12 6.43
C SER A 38 4.09 -8.87 7.28
N PHE A 39 2.85 -8.37 7.39
CA PHE A 39 2.53 -7.15 8.14
C PHE A 39 3.21 -5.88 7.62
N ALA A 40 3.73 -5.87 6.38
CA ALA A 40 4.43 -4.74 5.79
C ALA A 40 3.46 -3.69 5.22
N ASP A 41 2.69 -3.04 6.10
CA ASP A 41 1.68 -2.05 5.73
C ASP A 41 2.27 -0.79 5.08
N LEU A 42 3.49 -0.39 5.49
CA LEU A 42 4.25 0.69 4.88
C LEU A 42 4.71 0.36 3.46
N GLU A 43 5.12 -0.90 3.23
CA GLU A 43 5.50 -1.38 1.90
C GLU A 43 4.30 -1.33 0.97
N ALA A 44 3.14 -1.84 1.40
CA ALA A 44 1.90 -1.75 0.63
C ALA A 44 1.52 -0.31 0.29
N SER A 45 1.68 0.63 1.24
CA SER A 45 1.47 2.06 1.02
C SER A 45 2.33 2.61 -0.11
N GLY A 46 3.61 2.25 -0.17
CA GLY A 46 4.50 2.63 -1.27
C GLY A 46 4.15 1.97 -2.59
N VAL A 47 3.78 0.67 -2.59
CA VAL A 47 3.33 -0.04 -3.80
C VAL A 47 2.06 0.57 -4.38
N ILE A 48 1.11 1.05 -3.55
CA ILE A 48 -0.07 1.78 -4.04
C ILE A 48 0.37 3.03 -4.82
N ILE A 49 1.31 3.82 -4.28
CA ILE A 49 1.81 5.04 -4.95
C ILE A 49 2.49 4.71 -6.26
N ASP A 50 3.39 3.72 -6.28
CA ASP A 50 4.10 3.31 -7.50
C ASP A 50 3.12 2.75 -8.55
N THR A 51 2.08 2.03 -8.13
CA THR A 51 1.02 1.53 -9.03
C THR A 51 0.23 2.69 -9.64
N LEU A 52 -0.12 3.72 -8.85
CA LEU A 52 -0.82 4.90 -9.34
C LEU A 52 0.02 5.70 -10.34
N ASP A 53 1.33 5.81 -10.12
CA ASP A 53 2.26 6.47 -11.05
C ASP A 53 2.40 5.68 -12.35
N ALA A 54 2.59 4.36 -12.26
CA ALA A 54 2.71 3.47 -13.41
C ALA A 54 1.42 3.39 -14.25
N ALA A 55 0.25 3.61 -13.63
CA ALA A 55 -1.03 3.63 -14.32
C ALA A 55 -1.23 4.87 -15.20
N LEU A 56 -0.41 5.91 -15.08
CA LEU A 56 -0.49 7.14 -15.89
C LEU A 56 -1.90 7.80 -15.90
N GLY A 57 -2.67 7.61 -14.83
CA GLY A 57 -4.03 8.14 -14.70
C GLY A 57 -5.13 7.35 -15.42
N GLU A 58 -4.82 6.16 -15.95
CA GLU A 58 -5.81 5.24 -16.54
C GLU A 58 -6.79 4.69 -15.48
N PRO A 59 -8.03 4.34 -15.86
CA PRO A 59 -8.99 3.75 -14.94
C PRO A 59 -8.56 2.34 -14.50
N GLY A 60 -8.70 2.08 -13.21
CA GLY A 60 -8.39 0.78 -12.64
C GLY A 60 -8.84 0.61 -11.19
N VAL A 61 -8.46 -0.52 -10.63
CA VAL A 61 -8.81 -0.94 -9.27
C VAL A 61 -7.54 -1.40 -8.56
N ILE A 62 -7.39 -1.06 -7.29
CA ILE A 62 -6.31 -1.55 -6.45
C ILE A 62 -6.95 -2.21 -5.23
N PHE A 63 -6.59 -3.47 -4.97
CA PHE A 63 -6.89 -4.16 -3.73
C PHE A 63 -5.64 -4.16 -2.88
N ALA A 64 -5.65 -3.50 -1.73
CA ALA A 64 -4.50 -3.45 -0.82
C ALA A 64 -4.86 -3.98 0.56
N ASN A 65 -4.41 -5.19 0.87
CA ASN A 65 -4.68 -5.81 2.16
C ASN A 65 -3.39 -6.12 2.90
N VAL A 66 -3.16 -5.39 3.99
CA VAL A 66 -2.19 -5.75 5.02
C VAL A 66 -2.89 -5.59 6.36
N ALA A 67 -3.24 -6.70 6.98
CA ALA A 67 -4.12 -6.70 8.15
C ALA A 67 -3.45 -7.41 9.35
N PRO A 68 -2.41 -6.82 9.95
CA PRO A 68 -1.86 -7.33 11.19
C PRO A 68 -2.95 -7.46 12.24
N ARG A 69 -3.03 -8.61 12.92
CA ARG A 69 -4.08 -8.91 13.93
C ARG A 69 -3.59 -8.79 15.37
N HIS A 70 -2.33 -8.46 15.55
CA HIS A 70 -1.71 -8.19 16.82
C HIS A 70 -1.78 -6.70 17.20
N GLY A 71 -1.60 -6.41 18.49
CA GLY A 71 -1.47 -5.03 18.99
C GLY A 71 -2.71 -4.16 18.74
N LYS A 72 -2.49 -2.96 18.19
CA LYS A 72 -3.51 -1.91 18.01
C LYS A 72 -4.71 -2.34 17.15
N ALA A 73 -4.53 -3.33 16.27
CA ALA A 73 -5.59 -3.83 15.40
C ALA A 73 -6.71 -4.60 16.16
N LYS A 74 -6.48 -4.99 17.43
CA LYS A 74 -7.51 -5.61 18.28
C LYS A 74 -8.66 -4.67 18.65
N LYS A 75 -8.55 -3.37 18.36
CA LYS A 75 -9.65 -2.41 18.53
C LYS A 75 -10.87 -2.76 17.64
N TRP A 76 -10.64 -3.51 16.56
CA TRP A 76 -11.69 -3.93 15.65
C TRP A 76 -12.20 -5.33 16.01
N VAL A 77 -13.49 -5.43 16.32
CA VAL A 77 -14.14 -6.69 16.75
C VAL A 77 -13.95 -7.82 15.73
N ASN A 78 -13.99 -7.50 14.43
CA ASN A 78 -13.83 -8.48 13.35
C ASN A 78 -12.50 -8.31 12.59
N GLY A 79 -11.46 -7.78 13.25
CA GLY A 79 -10.19 -7.40 12.62
C GLY A 79 -10.30 -6.14 11.76
N THR A 80 -9.16 -5.60 11.29
CA THR A 80 -9.10 -4.35 10.52
C THR A 80 -10.11 -4.34 9.37
N PRO A 81 -11.00 -3.33 9.27
CA PRO A 81 -11.99 -3.26 8.20
C PRO A 81 -11.36 -2.83 6.88
N PHE A 82 -12.14 -2.97 5.81
CA PHE A 82 -11.78 -2.45 4.50
C PHE A 82 -12.49 -1.12 4.26
N GLY A 83 -11.87 -0.26 3.46
CA GLY A 83 -12.52 0.93 2.96
C GLY A 83 -12.17 1.23 1.51
N HIS A 84 -12.87 2.20 0.96
CA HIS A 84 -12.81 2.62 -0.43
C HIS A 84 -12.46 4.10 -0.57
N ILE A 85 -11.56 4.38 -1.50
CA ILE A 85 -11.17 5.72 -1.92
C ILE A 85 -11.14 5.76 -3.44
N LYS A 86 -11.73 6.78 -4.05
CA LYS A 86 -11.53 7.08 -5.47
C LYS A 86 -10.40 8.09 -5.63
N ILE A 87 -9.34 7.71 -6.33
CA ILE A 87 -8.16 8.53 -6.63
C ILE A 87 -8.12 8.76 -8.14
N GLY A 88 -8.56 9.94 -8.59
CA GLY A 88 -8.73 10.21 -10.02
C GLY A 88 -9.72 9.22 -10.66
N LYS A 89 -9.23 8.38 -11.57
CA LYS A 89 -10.01 7.32 -12.22
C LYS A 89 -9.82 5.93 -11.59
N THR A 90 -9.00 5.82 -10.55
CA THR A 90 -8.68 4.55 -9.89
C THR A 90 -9.46 4.39 -8.60
N HIS A 91 -10.02 3.20 -8.38
CA HIS A 91 -10.67 2.82 -7.13
C HIS A 91 -9.73 2.01 -6.25
N LEU A 92 -9.39 2.53 -5.07
CA LEU A 92 -8.59 1.83 -4.08
C LEU A 92 -9.52 1.22 -3.03
N PHE A 93 -9.47 -0.10 -2.88
CA PHE A 93 -10.09 -0.82 -1.77
C PHE A 93 -8.98 -1.37 -0.87
N ALA A 94 -8.90 -0.89 0.38
CA ALA A 94 -7.76 -1.16 1.23
C ALA A 94 -8.12 -1.43 2.69
N THR A 95 -7.26 -2.15 3.40
CA THR A 95 -7.27 -2.19 4.87
C THR A 95 -7.01 -0.79 5.42
N VAL A 96 -7.79 -0.36 6.40
CA VAL A 96 -7.78 1.05 6.84
C VAL A 96 -6.82 1.35 7.99
N ASP A 97 -6.31 0.34 8.71
CA ASP A 97 -5.43 0.54 9.86
C ASP A 97 -3.95 0.46 9.47
N GLY A 98 -3.08 0.88 10.38
CA GLY A 98 -1.63 0.86 10.14
C GLY A 98 -1.19 1.91 9.12
N ALA A 99 -0.10 1.62 8.41
CA ALA A 99 0.53 2.53 7.45
C ALA A 99 -0.01 2.42 6.02
N THR A 100 -0.95 1.52 5.70
CA THR A 100 -1.42 1.26 4.33
C THR A 100 -1.91 2.51 3.59
N LEU A 101 -2.59 3.43 4.30
CA LEU A 101 -3.12 4.68 3.73
C LEU A 101 -2.23 5.90 3.95
N SER A 102 -1.07 5.71 4.58
CA SER A 102 -0.24 6.82 5.07
C SER A 102 0.29 7.71 3.93
N GLN A 103 0.67 7.11 2.80
CA GLN A 103 1.16 7.86 1.64
C GLN A 103 0.02 8.51 0.85
N ILE A 104 -1.18 7.93 0.82
CA ILE A 104 -2.37 8.57 0.23
C ILE A 104 -2.63 9.93 0.92
N SER A 105 -2.55 9.93 2.25
CA SER A 105 -2.66 11.14 3.07
C SER A 105 -1.50 12.11 2.80
N LYS A 106 -0.25 11.63 2.78
CA LYS A 106 0.95 12.45 2.50
C LYS A 106 0.88 13.18 1.16
N TYR A 107 0.49 12.48 0.10
CA TYR A 107 0.35 13.06 -1.23
C TYR A 107 -0.94 13.89 -1.39
N ASN A 108 -1.80 13.93 -0.37
CA ASN A 108 -3.09 14.61 -0.37
C ASN A 108 -3.98 14.14 -1.54
N LEU A 109 -3.98 12.83 -1.80
CA LEU A 109 -4.72 12.22 -2.91
C LEU A 109 -6.21 12.05 -2.59
N ALA A 110 -6.56 12.03 -1.30
CA ALA A 110 -7.92 12.01 -0.80
C ALA A 110 -7.97 12.65 0.59
N LYS A 111 -9.18 13.00 1.04
CA LYS A 111 -9.43 13.53 2.38
C LYS A 111 -10.17 12.55 3.28
N THR A 112 -10.96 11.68 2.68
CA THR A 112 -11.85 10.74 3.38
C THR A 112 -11.77 9.35 2.77
N ILE A 113 -12.26 8.38 3.53
CA ILE A 113 -12.42 6.98 3.13
C ILE A 113 -13.80 6.49 3.58
N GLU A 114 -14.46 5.73 2.71
CA GLU A 114 -15.69 5.00 3.02
C GLU A 114 -15.29 3.66 3.64
N VAL A 115 -15.61 3.42 4.91
CA VAL A 115 -15.24 2.20 5.65
C VAL A 115 -16.45 1.29 5.74
N TYR A 116 -16.23 0.00 5.45
CA TYR A 116 -17.27 -1.01 5.39
C TYR A 116 -17.22 -1.93 6.61
N ASP A 117 -18.36 -2.08 7.26
CA ASP A 117 -18.60 -3.18 8.19
C ASP A 117 -19.05 -4.43 7.43
N ILE A 118 -18.30 -5.53 7.59
CA ILE A 118 -18.50 -6.76 6.80
C ILE A 118 -19.90 -7.36 7.00
N PRO A 119 -20.36 -7.65 8.23
CA PRO A 119 -21.71 -8.14 8.46
C PRO A 119 -22.79 -7.23 7.86
N THR A 120 -22.69 -5.92 8.09
CA THR A 120 -23.70 -4.95 7.62
C THR A 120 -23.78 -4.92 6.09
N VAL A 121 -22.64 -4.94 5.38
CA VAL A 121 -22.62 -4.99 3.91
C VAL A 121 -23.21 -6.32 3.40
N ILE A 122 -22.81 -7.45 3.98
CA ILE A 122 -23.31 -8.76 3.55
C ILE A 122 -24.83 -8.86 3.74
N ASP A 123 -25.34 -8.42 4.88
CA ASP A 123 -26.78 -8.41 5.19
C ASP A 123 -27.56 -7.53 4.23
N SER A 124 -27.01 -6.36 3.88
CA SER A 124 -27.58 -5.48 2.87
C SER A 124 -27.67 -6.15 1.50
N GLN A 125 -26.65 -6.90 1.07
CA GLN A 125 -26.63 -7.57 -0.23
C GLN A 125 -27.52 -8.81 -0.29
N ILE A 126 -27.65 -9.55 0.82
CA ILE A 126 -28.63 -10.64 0.95
C ILE A 126 -30.05 -10.09 0.82
N LYS A 127 -30.36 -9.01 1.56
CA LYS A 127 -31.67 -8.36 1.49
C LYS A 127 -32.00 -7.83 0.09
N ALA A 128 -30.99 -7.40 -0.65
CA ALA A 128 -31.12 -6.96 -2.04
C ALA A 128 -31.24 -8.12 -3.05
N GLY A 129 -31.17 -9.39 -2.62
CA GLY A 129 -31.19 -10.56 -3.49
C GLY A 129 -29.91 -10.74 -4.32
N LYS A 130 -28.82 -10.08 -3.94
CA LYS A 130 -27.53 -10.06 -4.66
C LYS A 130 -26.49 -11.02 -4.09
N PHE A 131 -26.81 -11.65 -2.96
CA PHE A 131 -25.91 -12.57 -2.29
C PHE A 131 -26.67 -13.72 -1.63
N ASP A 132 -26.09 -14.93 -1.66
CA ASP A 132 -26.68 -16.13 -1.08
C ASP A 132 -26.62 -16.07 0.45
N ALA A 133 -27.79 -16.11 1.08
CA ALA A 133 -27.94 -16.10 2.54
C ALA A 133 -27.18 -17.26 3.21
N ASN A 134 -27.03 -18.40 2.54
CA ASN A 134 -26.32 -19.58 3.08
C ASN A 134 -24.82 -19.34 3.25
N LEU A 135 -24.25 -18.36 2.54
CA LEU A 135 -22.83 -18.04 2.62
C LEU A 135 -22.51 -16.99 3.69
N ARG A 136 -23.52 -16.34 4.28
CA ARG A 136 -23.37 -15.24 5.23
C ARG A 136 -22.36 -15.57 6.34
N ASP A 137 -22.64 -16.60 7.12
CA ASP A 137 -21.87 -16.95 8.31
C ASP A 137 -20.44 -17.37 7.96
N SER A 138 -20.26 -18.01 6.82
CA SER A 138 -18.92 -18.36 6.32
C SER A 138 -18.08 -17.12 6.03
N ILE A 139 -18.68 -16.06 5.48
CA ILE A 139 -17.96 -14.83 5.11
C ILE A 139 -17.70 -13.95 6.32
N ILE A 140 -18.68 -13.75 7.19
CA ILE A 140 -18.49 -12.84 8.34
C ILE A 140 -17.45 -13.38 9.33
N ASN A 141 -17.26 -14.71 9.40
CA ASN A 141 -16.32 -15.37 10.30
C ASN A 141 -15.01 -15.79 9.61
N THR A 142 -14.87 -15.58 8.29
CA THR A 142 -13.68 -16.00 7.56
C THR A 142 -12.44 -15.27 8.04
N GLN A 143 -11.34 -16.02 8.10
CA GLN A 143 -10.02 -15.43 8.33
C GLN A 143 -9.40 -14.93 7.02
N PHE A 144 -9.97 -15.21 5.85
CA PHE A 144 -9.42 -14.79 4.56
C PHE A 144 -10.27 -13.70 3.89
N ARG A 145 -10.46 -12.60 4.62
CA ARG A 145 -11.40 -11.52 4.25
C ARG A 145 -11.02 -10.80 2.95
N SER A 146 -9.72 -10.72 2.61
CA SER A 146 -9.25 -10.17 1.34
C SER A 146 -9.60 -11.06 0.12
N TYR A 147 -9.91 -12.33 0.35
CA TYR A 147 -10.38 -13.25 -0.69
C TYR A 147 -11.91 -13.31 -0.75
N GLU A 148 -12.59 -13.41 0.40
CA GLU A 148 -14.05 -13.60 0.40
C GLU A 148 -14.86 -12.30 0.31
N PHE A 149 -14.39 -11.21 0.90
CA PHE A 149 -15.16 -9.98 1.04
C PHE A 149 -14.65 -8.86 0.12
N LEU A 150 -13.35 -8.54 0.17
CA LEU A 150 -12.77 -7.40 -0.56
C LEU A 150 -13.11 -7.35 -2.07
N PRO A 151 -12.97 -8.44 -2.85
CA PRO A 151 -13.30 -8.37 -4.27
C PRO A 151 -14.81 -8.28 -4.52
N ARG A 152 -15.66 -8.75 -3.60
CA ARG A 152 -17.12 -8.65 -3.72
C ARG A 152 -17.61 -7.24 -3.45
N VAL A 153 -17.14 -6.62 -2.36
CA VAL A 153 -17.51 -5.24 -2.04
C VAL A 153 -17.08 -4.29 -3.16
N ALA A 154 -15.91 -4.54 -3.77
CA ALA A 154 -15.48 -3.79 -4.95
C ALA A 154 -16.39 -4.00 -6.16
N ARG A 155 -16.81 -5.25 -6.45
CA ARG A 155 -17.72 -5.54 -7.56
C ARG A 155 -19.05 -4.82 -7.37
N TRP A 156 -19.67 -4.99 -6.20
CA TRP A 156 -20.94 -4.34 -5.88
C TRP A 156 -20.83 -2.82 -5.97
N TYR A 157 -19.74 -2.22 -5.45
CA TYR A 157 -19.52 -0.79 -5.57
C TYR A 157 -19.48 -0.33 -7.03
N LEU A 158 -18.72 -1.03 -7.87
CA LEU A 158 -18.55 -0.69 -9.29
C LEU A 158 -19.82 -0.95 -10.12
N ASP A 159 -20.69 -1.84 -9.67
CA ASP A 159 -22.05 -2.04 -10.22
C ASP A 159 -23.06 -0.96 -9.78
N ASN A 160 -22.60 0.04 -9.01
CA ASN A 160 -23.40 1.11 -8.42
C ASN A 160 -24.41 0.61 -7.39
N ASP A 161 -24.09 -0.47 -6.69
CA ASP A 161 -24.91 -0.98 -5.61
C ASP A 161 -24.82 -0.05 -4.39
N LYS A 162 -25.93 0.08 -3.67
CA LYS A 162 -25.94 0.79 -2.40
C LYS A 162 -25.26 -0.06 -1.34
N LEU A 163 -24.10 0.38 -0.87
CA LEU A 163 -23.33 -0.27 0.18
C LEU A 163 -23.38 0.57 1.46
N PRO A 164 -23.77 0.00 2.60
CA PRO A 164 -23.66 0.69 3.88
C PRO A 164 -22.19 0.92 4.23
N SER A 165 -21.84 2.15 4.58
CA SER A 165 -20.48 2.56 4.93
C SER A 165 -20.47 3.75 5.88
N GLU A 166 -19.40 3.87 6.65
CA GLU A 166 -19.11 5.06 7.48
C GLU A 166 -17.97 5.86 6.85
N THR A 167 -18.09 7.18 6.82
CA THR A 167 -17.01 8.04 6.29
C THR A 167 -16.05 8.44 7.40
N HIS A 168 -14.76 8.22 7.18
CA HIS A 168 -13.69 8.64 8.10
C HIS A 168 -12.72 9.61 7.42
N GLU A 169 -12.12 10.51 8.20
CA GLU A 169 -11.08 11.39 7.68
C GLU A 169 -9.72 10.69 7.62
N LEU A 170 -8.98 10.90 6.53
CA LEU A 170 -7.65 10.29 6.37
C LEU A 170 -6.62 10.80 7.38
N LYS A 171 -6.85 11.99 7.95
CA LYS A 171 -5.97 12.58 8.97
C LYS A 171 -5.96 11.79 10.29
N ASP A 172 -6.98 10.96 10.51
CA ASP A 172 -7.14 10.17 11.74
C ASP A 172 -6.32 8.86 11.71
N PHE A 173 -5.79 8.49 10.54
CA PHE A 173 -4.93 7.34 10.35
C PHE A 173 -3.45 7.70 10.46
N LEU A 174 -2.58 6.68 10.48
CA LEU A 174 -1.14 6.86 10.67
C LEU A 174 -0.56 7.72 9.53
N LYS A 175 0.11 8.82 9.91
CA LYS A 175 0.87 9.65 8.97
C LYS A 175 2.10 8.89 8.45
N ALA A 176 2.49 9.15 7.21
CA ALA A 176 3.66 8.52 6.62
C ALA A 176 4.92 8.87 7.43
N PRO A 177 5.58 7.89 8.07
CA PRO A 177 6.86 8.13 8.74
C PRO A 177 7.92 8.42 7.68
N LEU A 178 8.96 9.20 7.99
CA LEU A 178 10.17 9.28 7.17
C LEU A 178 10.98 8.00 7.39
N ALA A 179 10.76 6.99 6.57
CA ALA A 179 11.29 5.65 6.79
C ALA A 179 11.53 4.92 5.48
N VAL A 180 12.26 3.82 5.51
CA VAL A 180 12.42 2.89 4.38
C VAL A 180 11.10 2.15 4.19
N TRP A 181 10.48 2.26 3.02
CA TRP A 181 9.27 1.50 2.69
C TRP A 181 9.55 0.28 1.82
N TYR A 182 10.69 0.25 1.12
CA TYR A 182 11.07 -0.86 0.26
C TYR A 182 12.59 -0.97 0.13
N ILE A 183 13.07 -2.21 0.01
CA ILE A 183 14.46 -2.53 -0.32
C ILE A 183 14.42 -3.28 -1.64
N ASP A 184 15.05 -2.74 -2.67
CA ASP A 184 15.05 -3.38 -3.98
C ASP A 184 16.00 -4.59 -4.05
N ASN A 185 15.97 -5.29 -5.18
CA ASN A 185 16.79 -6.48 -5.41
C ASN A 185 18.31 -6.20 -5.44
N PHE A 186 18.72 -4.93 -5.53
CA PHE A 186 20.12 -4.52 -5.44
C PHE A 186 20.51 -4.08 -4.03
N GLY A 187 19.55 -3.97 -3.11
CA GLY A 187 19.76 -3.51 -1.74
C GLY A 187 19.66 -2.00 -1.56
N ASN A 188 19.15 -1.26 -2.56
CA ASN A 188 18.85 0.16 -2.41
C ASN A 188 17.61 0.32 -1.53
N CYS A 189 17.69 1.23 -0.57
CA CYS A 189 16.65 1.47 0.42
C CYS A 189 15.80 2.66 -0.02
N LYS A 190 14.61 2.41 -0.55
CA LYS A 190 13.64 3.44 -0.93
C LYS A 190 12.96 4.00 0.30
N THR A 191 13.06 5.31 0.51
CA THR A 191 12.44 5.98 1.65
C THR A 191 11.10 6.59 1.27
N THR A 192 10.28 6.93 2.25
CA THR A 192 9.06 7.71 2.04
C THR A 192 9.35 9.19 1.86
N ALA A 193 10.59 9.65 2.08
CA ALA A 193 10.96 11.05 2.13
C ALA A 193 10.99 11.68 0.74
N TRP A 194 10.50 12.92 0.64
CA TRP A 194 10.78 13.81 -0.48
C TRP A 194 12.02 14.64 -0.19
N ALA A 195 12.70 15.05 -1.27
CA ALA A 195 13.88 15.92 -1.18
C ALA A 195 13.62 17.17 -0.31
N SER A 196 12.45 17.80 -0.49
CA SER A 196 12.06 19.02 0.24
C SER A 196 11.82 18.80 1.74
N GLU A 197 11.47 17.59 2.17
CA GLU A 197 11.21 17.29 3.59
C GLU A 197 12.50 17.14 4.39
N ILE A 198 13.58 16.74 3.73
CA ILE A 198 14.87 16.47 4.36
C ILE A 198 15.94 17.50 3.96
N GLY A 199 15.56 18.47 3.13
CA GLY A 199 16.47 19.45 2.54
C GLY A 199 17.59 18.78 1.75
N HIS A 200 17.28 17.77 0.95
CA HIS A 200 18.23 17.10 0.06
C HIS A 200 18.69 18.06 -1.03
N GLU A 201 20.01 18.25 -1.12
CA GLU A 201 20.68 19.08 -2.12
C GLU A 201 22.02 18.42 -2.48
N PRO A 202 22.39 18.26 -3.78
CA PRO A 202 23.66 17.64 -4.16
C PRO A 202 24.87 18.30 -3.47
N GLY A 203 25.74 17.47 -2.89
CA GLY A 203 26.92 17.90 -2.11
C GLY A 203 26.66 18.16 -0.63
N LYS A 204 25.40 18.21 -0.20
CA LYS A 204 25.04 18.37 1.22
C LYS A 204 25.18 17.05 1.98
N ILE A 205 25.68 17.11 3.20
CA ILE A 205 25.75 15.95 4.11
C ILE A 205 24.55 16.00 5.06
N LEU A 206 23.81 14.89 5.16
CA LEU A 206 22.72 14.72 6.12
C LEU A 206 23.12 13.70 7.19
N LYS A 207 22.84 14.02 8.45
CA LYS A 207 23.04 13.09 9.57
C LYS A 207 21.83 12.17 9.69
N THR A 208 21.95 10.97 9.13
CA THR A 208 20.94 9.91 9.19
C THR A 208 21.20 9.00 10.40
N GLN A 209 20.28 8.08 10.68
CA GLN A 209 20.52 7.01 11.66
C GLN A 209 21.67 6.07 11.26
N TRP A 210 22.04 6.04 9.97
CA TRP A 210 23.12 5.22 9.42
C TRP A 210 24.45 5.98 9.27
N GLY A 211 24.52 7.21 9.80
CA GLY A 211 25.72 8.05 9.77
C GLY A 211 25.55 9.32 8.93
N GLU A 212 26.67 9.98 8.65
CA GLU A 212 26.75 11.16 7.80
C GLU A 212 26.78 10.74 6.33
N ILE A 213 25.68 10.99 5.62
CA ILE A 213 25.51 10.53 4.23
C ILE A 213 25.41 11.74 3.30
N MET A 214 26.22 11.74 2.24
CA MET A 214 26.21 12.79 1.23
C MET A 214 25.01 12.63 0.29
N CYS A 215 24.40 13.75 -0.06
CA CYS A 215 23.33 13.83 -1.04
C CYS A 215 23.92 13.96 -2.45
N TYR A 216 23.39 13.17 -3.38
CA TYR A 216 23.75 13.17 -4.79
C TYR A 216 22.50 13.36 -5.63
N ALA A 217 22.66 13.93 -6.83
CA ALA A 217 21.54 14.11 -7.73
C ALA A 217 21.02 12.78 -8.28
N LYS A 218 21.93 11.87 -8.67
CA LYS A 218 21.61 10.57 -9.28
C LYS A 218 22.50 9.47 -8.69
N LEU A 219 22.03 8.23 -8.78
CA LEU A 219 22.79 7.04 -8.37
C LEU A 219 24.20 6.99 -8.98
N LYS A 220 24.32 7.24 -10.29
CA LYS A 220 25.60 7.21 -11.01
C LYS A 220 26.64 8.25 -10.53
N ASP A 221 26.21 9.25 -9.76
CA ASP A 221 27.08 10.31 -9.25
C ASP A 221 27.70 9.91 -7.88
N VAL A 222 27.21 8.84 -7.26
CA VAL A 222 27.76 8.27 -6.04
C VAL A 222 29.06 7.51 -6.38
N PRO A 223 30.21 7.80 -5.73
CA PRO A 223 31.44 7.06 -5.97
C PRO A 223 31.32 5.58 -5.60
N ASN A 224 31.99 4.70 -6.34
CA ASN A 224 31.99 3.26 -6.07
C ASN A 224 32.44 2.97 -4.63
N GLY A 225 31.68 2.13 -3.93
CA GLY A 225 31.93 1.76 -2.53
C GLY A 225 31.50 2.81 -1.51
N GLU A 226 31.00 3.97 -1.94
CA GLU A 226 30.48 5.01 -1.05
C GLU A 226 28.97 4.96 -0.94
N ALA A 227 28.47 5.42 0.21
CA ALA A 227 27.06 5.55 0.48
C ALA A 227 26.54 6.93 0.05
N GLY A 228 25.29 7.00 -0.38
CA GLY A 228 24.67 8.24 -0.83
C GLY A 228 23.16 8.29 -0.62
N LEU A 229 22.63 9.51 -0.49
CA LEU A 229 21.20 9.78 -0.63
C LEU A 229 20.93 10.34 -2.02
N THR A 230 20.11 9.66 -2.81
CA THR A 230 19.81 10.03 -4.20
C THR A 230 18.32 10.24 -4.41
N ILE A 231 17.94 10.83 -5.54
CA ILE A 231 16.54 10.88 -5.96
C ILE A 231 16.22 9.64 -6.79
N GLY A 232 15.31 8.81 -6.27
CA GLY A 232 14.90 7.54 -6.87
C GLY A 232 13.93 7.68 -8.04
N SER A 233 13.57 6.54 -8.62
CA SER A 233 12.55 6.46 -9.68
C SER A 233 11.13 6.32 -9.14
N SER A 234 10.95 5.76 -7.95
CA SER A 234 9.65 5.56 -7.32
C SER A 234 9.06 6.88 -6.77
N GLY A 235 7.74 6.95 -6.69
CA GLY A 235 7.00 8.17 -6.31
C GLY A 235 5.79 8.41 -7.19
N LEU A 236 5.28 9.64 -7.21
CA LEU A 236 4.11 10.01 -8.01
C LEU A 236 4.30 11.36 -8.72
N GLY A 237 4.13 11.34 -10.03
CA GLY A 237 4.28 12.50 -10.90
C GLY A 237 5.70 13.08 -10.82
N LYS A 238 5.82 14.32 -10.34
CA LYS A 238 7.13 15.00 -10.18
C LYS A 238 7.77 14.78 -8.81
N LYS A 239 7.04 14.19 -7.85
CA LYS A 239 7.55 13.95 -6.50
C LYS A 239 8.11 12.54 -6.44
N ARG A 240 9.42 12.44 -6.33
CA ARG A 240 10.16 11.18 -6.24
C ARG A 240 10.69 10.98 -4.84
N PHE A 241 10.79 9.72 -4.44
CA PHE A 241 11.33 9.33 -3.15
C PHE A 241 12.84 9.48 -3.12
N VAL A 242 13.38 9.81 -1.96
CA VAL A 242 14.82 9.74 -1.68
C VAL A 242 15.19 8.26 -1.46
N GLU A 243 16.31 7.83 -2.02
CA GLU A 243 16.84 6.48 -1.87
C GLU A 243 18.21 6.52 -1.16
N PHE A 244 18.41 5.62 -0.20
CA PHE A 244 19.69 5.37 0.42
C PHE A 244 20.39 4.19 -0.29
N VAL A 245 21.56 4.46 -0.84
CA VAL A 245 22.25 3.57 -1.78
C VAL A 245 23.72 3.44 -1.41
N VAL A 246 24.36 2.36 -1.89
CA VAL A 246 25.82 2.24 -1.92
C VAL A 246 26.20 1.88 -3.34
N GLN A 247 27.04 2.68 -4.00
CA GLN A 247 27.33 2.43 -5.40
C GLN A 247 28.15 1.14 -5.56
N GLY A 248 27.60 0.18 -6.30
CA GLY A 248 28.23 -1.12 -6.53
C GLY A 248 28.12 -2.11 -5.36
N ASP A 249 27.28 -1.84 -4.36
CA ASP A 249 27.05 -2.71 -3.20
C ASP A 249 25.61 -2.54 -2.65
N SER A 250 25.21 -3.38 -1.70
CA SER A 250 23.89 -3.31 -1.05
C SER A 250 23.93 -2.41 0.19
N ALA A 251 23.22 -1.28 0.14
CA ALA A 251 23.05 -0.40 1.30
C ALA A 251 22.39 -1.13 2.47
N ALA A 252 21.36 -1.93 2.16
CA ALA A 252 20.65 -2.73 3.14
C ALA A 252 21.57 -3.70 3.88
N ASN A 253 22.42 -4.45 3.17
CA ASN A 253 23.31 -5.41 3.80
C ASN A 253 24.44 -4.70 4.57
N ARG A 254 25.05 -3.67 3.98
CA ARG A 254 26.19 -2.97 4.58
C ARG A 254 25.83 -2.24 5.87
N TYR A 255 24.64 -1.67 5.94
CA TYR A 255 24.17 -0.89 7.10
C TYR A 255 23.10 -1.62 7.93
N GLY A 256 22.76 -2.87 7.59
CA GLY A 256 21.75 -3.66 8.28
C GLY A 256 20.34 -3.07 8.21
N VAL A 257 20.03 -2.32 7.15
CA VAL A 257 18.76 -1.59 6.99
C VAL A 257 17.60 -2.54 6.73
N LYS A 258 16.46 -2.25 7.34
CA LYS A 258 15.21 -2.98 7.18
C LYS A 258 14.08 -2.04 6.75
N VAL A 259 13.06 -2.60 6.12
CA VAL A 259 11.79 -1.89 5.89
C VAL A 259 11.22 -1.45 7.25
N GLY A 260 10.79 -0.19 7.34
CA GLY A 260 10.35 0.47 8.56
C GLY A 260 11.44 1.26 9.28
N ASP A 261 12.72 1.06 8.95
CA ASP A 261 13.81 1.81 9.56
C ASP A 261 13.72 3.29 9.21
N LYS A 262 14.01 4.12 10.20
CA LYS A 262 13.46 5.46 10.32
C LYS A 262 14.20 6.65 9.68
N LEU A 263 15.05 6.55 8.66
CA LEU A 263 15.92 7.63 8.14
C LEU A 263 16.69 8.51 9.17
N PHE A 264 16.02 9.26 10.05
CA PHE A 264 16.55 10.05 11.17
C PHE A 264 16.12 9.47 12.53
N ASN A 265 16.97 9.66 13.55
CA ASN A 265 16.64 9.31 14.94
C ASN A 265 15.64 10.27 15.57
#